data_AF-A0A2N0KSL3-F1
#
_entry.id   AF-A0A2N0KSL3-F1
#
_cell.length_a   1.000
_cell.length_b   1.000
_cell.length_c   1.000
_cell.angle_alpha   90.00
_cell.angle_beta   90.00
_cell.angle_gamma   90.00
#
_symmetry.space_group_name_H-M   'P 1'
#
loop_
_entity.id
_entity.type
_entity.pdbx_description
1 polymer ?
#
loop_
_entity_poly.entity_id
_entity_poly.type
_entity_poly.pdbx_seq_one_letter_code
_entity_poly.pdbx_strand_id
1 'polypeptide(L)' 'MVEMKGRERVEAGGLTFIIQHELWDGNIQDHADQGVVILVTKDVDGKETSLLKFNCFDVEKSYVYGPENS' A
#
# COMPACT_ATOMS: atom_id res chain seq x y z
N MET A 1 -0.28 26.01 21.41
CA MET A 1 -0.49 26.27 19.98
C MET A 1 0.45 25.34 19.23
N VAL A 2 -0.06 24.25 18.67
CA VAL A 2 0.79 23.31 17.90
C VAL A 2 0.97 23.92 16.52
N GLU A 3 2.21 24.23 16.17
CA GLU A 3 2.60 24.71 14.85
C GLU A 3 2.38 23.54 13.85
N MET A 4 1.33 23.64 13.02
CA MET A 4 1.17 22.72 11.90
C MET A 4 2.27 23.03 10.89
N LYS A 5 3.40 22.31 10.95
CA LYS A 5 4.38 22.29 9.88
C LYS A 5 3.63 22.08 8.56
N GLY A 6 3.82 23.00 7.61
CA GLY A 6 3.19 22.93 6.30
C GLY A 6 3.42 21.55 5.69
N ARG A 7 2.36 20.96 5.11
CA ARG A 7 2.45 19.64 4.48
C ARG A 7 3.54 19.69 3.41
N GLU A 8 4.56 18.88 3.55
CA GLU A 8 5.58 18.71 2.52
C GLU A 8 4.91 18.09 1.28
N ARG A 9 4.92 18.84 0.18
CA ARG A 9 4.36 18.41 -1.10
C ARG A 9 5.51 17.92 -1.96
N VAL A 10 5.55 16.61 -2.19
CA VAL A 10 6.52 15.98 -3.09
C VAL A 10 5.81 15.66 -4.41
N GLU A 11 6.38 16.10 -5.53
CA GLU A 11 5.94 15.65 -6.86
C GLU A 11 6.52 14.26 -7.13
N ALA A 12 5.66 13.23 -7.10
CA ALA A 12 6.09 11.84 -7.26
C ALA A 12 6.31 11.42 -8.73
N GLY A 13 5.99 12.28 -9.71
CA GLY A 13 5.91 11.89 -11.12
C GLY A 13 4.65 11.06 -11.42
N GLY A 14 4.67 10.26 -12.49
CA GLY A 14 3.56 9.37 -12.83
C GLY A 14 3.45 8.23 -11.81
N LEU A 15 2.42 8.27 -10.97
CA LEU A 15 2.04 7.16 -10.10
C LEU A 15 1.01 6.28 -10.81
N THR A 16 1.12 4.97 -10.60
CA THR A 16 0.12 4.00 -11.01
C THR A 16 -0.58 3.45 -9.77
N PHE A 17 -1.90 3.31 -9.85
CA PHE A 17 -2.71 2.66 -8.82
C PHE A 17 -3.17 1.31 -9.33
N ILE A 18 -2.75 0.25 -8.64
CA ILE A 18 -3.24 -1.11 -8.89
C ILE A 18 -4.28 -1.41 -7.82
N ILE A 19 -5.48 -1.78 -8.23
CA ILE A 19 -6.60 -2.07 -7.33
C ILE A 19 -7.06 -3.50 -7.62
N GLN A 20 -7.04 -4.34 -6.59
CA GLN A 20 -7.40 -5.75 -6.72
C GLN A 20 -8.08 -6.26 -5.45
N HIS A 21 -8.88 -7.32 -5.58
CA HIS A 21 -9.43 -8.02 -4.43
C HIS A 21 -8.50 -9.17 -4.05
N GLU A 22 -8.11 -9.26 -2.78
CA GLU A 22 -7.28 -10.34 -2.24
C GLU A 22 -8.03 -11.10 -1.13
N LEU A 23 -7.80 -12.40 -1.08
CA LEU A 23 -8.11 -13.24 0.07
C LEU A 23 -6.82 -13.38 0.87
N TRP A 24 -6.85 -13.01 2.15
CA TRP A 24 -5.76 -13.27 3.07
C TRP A 24 -5.87 -14.70 3.58
N ASP A 25 -5.05 -15.59 3.04
CA ASP A 25 -5.01 -17.01 3.39
C ASP A 25 -3.96 -17.30 4.48
N GLY A 26 -4.09 -16.64 5.64
CA GLY A 26 -3.17 -16.74 6.79
C GLY A 26 -3.09 -18.10 7.51
N ASN A 27 -3.27 -19.23 6.79
CA ASN A 27 -3.57 -20.60 7.21
C ASN A 27 -5.07 -20.88 7.40
N ILE A 28 -5.54 -21.89 6.65
CA ILE A 28 -6.94 -22.32 6.41
C ILE A 28 -7.73 -22.74 7.67
N GLN A 29 -7.19 -22.58 8.89
CA GLN A 29 -7.86 -23.10 10.08
C GLN A 29 -8.60 -22.08 10.94
N ASP A 30 -8.24 -20.79 11.01
CA ASP A 30 -8.94 -19.90 11.96
C ASP A 30 -9.10 -18.41 11.57
N HIS A 31 -8.46 -17.89 10.51
CA HIS A 31 -8.53 -16.46 10.18
C HIS A 31 -8.49 -16.19 8.67
N ALA A 32 -9.54 -16.59 7.95
CA ALA A 32 -9.75 -16.11 6.59
C ALA A 32 -10.21 -14.65 6.63
N ASP A 33 -9.46 -13.76 5.98
CA ASP A 33 -9.84 -12.35 5.79
C ASP A 33 -9.82 -12.02 4.29
N GLN A 34 -10.51 -10.96 3.89
CA GLN A 34 -10.66 -10.58 2.48
C GLN A 34 -10.82 -9.09 2.33
N GLY A 35 -10.61 -8.57 1.13
CA GLY A 35 -10.88 -7.17 0.83
C GLY A 35 -10.06 -6.62 -0.31
N VAL A 36 -10.11 -5.30 -0.45
CA VAL A 36 -9.44 -4.59 -1.54
C VAL A 36 -8.02 -4.24 -1.14
N VAL A 37 -7.08 -4.52 -2.03
CA VAL A 37 -5.71 -4.06 -1.93
C VAL A 37 -5.48 -2.97 -2.97
N ILE A 38 -4.88 -1.87 -2.52
CA ILE A 38 -4.50 -0.73 -3.36
C ILE A 38 -2.99 -0.58 -3.29
N LEU A 39 -2.29 -0.81 -4.40
CA LEU A 39 -0.86 -0.54 -4.52
C LEU A 39 -0.65 0.78 -5.24
N VAL A 40 0.19 1.63 -4.65
CA VAL A 40 0.74 2.82 -5.27
C VAL A 40 2.11 2.46 -5.80
N THR A 41 2.25 2.40 -7.12
CA THR A 41 3.49 1.99 -7.80
C THR A 41 4.06 3.11 -8.66
N LYS A 42 5.34 2.99 -8.96
CA LYS A 42 6.07 3.87 -9.88
C LYS A 42 7.13 3.07 -10.62
N ASP A 43 7.43 3.45 -11.86
CA ASP A 43 8.64 3.00 -12.54
C ASP A 43 9.89 3.63 -11.89
N VAL A 44 10.73 2.79 -11.30
CA VAL A 44 12.05 3.14 -10.79
C VAL A 44 13.07 2.33 -11.59
N ASP A 45 13.86 3.02 -12.41
CA ASP A 45 14.88 2.44 -13.27
C ASP A 45 14.36 1.31 -14.21
N GLY A 46 13.17 1.49 -14.79
CA GLY A 46 12.54 0.54 -15.70
C GLY A 46 11.80 -0.60 -14.99
N LYS A 47 11.60 -0.51 -13.67
CA LYS A 47 10.92 -1.51 -12.86
C LYS A 47 9.75 -0.92 -12.10
N GLU A 48 8.57 -1.55 -12.22
CA GLU A 48 7.42 -1.24 -11.38
C GLU A 48 7.77 -1.55 -9.91
N THR A 49 7.81 -0.50 -9.11
CA THR A 49 8.19 -0.54 -7.70
C THR A 49 7.00 -0.08 -6.87
N SER A 50 6.56 -0.94 -5.94
CA SER A 50 5.53 -0.58 -4.97
C SER A 50 6.12 0.39 -3.94
N LEU A 51 5.48 1.54 -3.77
CA LEU A 51 5.85 2.58 -2.81
C LEU A 51 4.99 2.50 -1.56
N LEU A 52 3.73 2.11 -1.71
CA LEU A 52 2.76 1.98 -0.62
C LEU A 52 1.68 0.98 -1.01
N LYS A 53 1.43 -0.01 -0.14
CA LYS A 53 0.32 -0.96 -0.27
C LYS A 53 -0.66 -0.70 0.86
N PHE A 54 -1.94 -0.51 0.53
CA PHE A 54 -3.03 -0.48 1.49
C PHE A 54 -3.76 -1.81 1.44
N ASN A 55 -3.79 -2.51 2.56
CA ASN A 55 -4.59 -3.70 2.77
C ASN A 55 -5.90 -3.28 3.42
N CYS A 56 -6.94 -3.10 2.62
CA CYS A 56 -8.28 -2.75 3.10
C CYS A 56 -9.10 -4.02 3.35
N PHE A 57 -8.56 -4.92 4.17
CA PHE A 57 -9.25 -6.14 4.54
C PHE A 57 -10.39 -5.88 5.55
N ASP A 58 -11.37 -6.78 5.57
CA ASP A 58 -12.57 -6.68 6.40
C ASP A 58 -12.19 -6.60 7.88
N VAL A 59 -11.14 -7.32 8.32
CA VAL A 59 -10.66 -7.34 9.70
C VAL A 59 -9.27 -6.68 9.83
N GLU A 60 -8.24 -7.23 9.22
CA GLU A 60 -6.82 -6.88 9.36
C GLU A 60 -6.37 -5.73 8.44
N LYS A 61 -6.93 -4.54 8.68
CA LYS A 61 -6.53 -3.33 7.94
C LYS A 61 -5.09 -2.96 8.24
N SER A 62 -4.28 -2.85 7.20
CA SER A 62 -2.87 -2.49 7.33
C SER A 62 -2.38 -1.67 6.13
N TYR A 63 -1.19 -1.11 6.28
CA TYR A 63 -0.47 -0.50 5.17
C TYR A 63 1.01 -0.88 5.27
N VAL A 64 1.65 -1.01 4.10
CA VAL A 64 3.06 -1.39 3.98
C VAL A 64 3.77 -0.35 3.15
N TYR A 65 4.83 0.24 3.70
CA TYR A 65 5.71 1.14 2.96
C TYR A 65 6.70 0.34 2.13
N GLY A 66 6.89 0.77 0.89
CA GLY A 66 7.97 0.29 0.03
C GLY A 66 9.10 1.33 -0.11
N PRO A 67 10.13 1.00 -0.92
CA PRO A 67 10.34 -0.31 -1.52
C PRO A 67 10.66 -1.36 -0.44
N GLU A 68 10.11 -2.57 -0.59
CA GLU A 68 10.48 -3.67 0.30
C GLU A 68 11.99 -3.96 0.15
N ASN A 69 12.73 -3.97 1.26
CA ASN A 69 14.20 -4.12 1.35
C ASN A 69 15.05 -2.92 0.88
N SER A 70 14.83 -1.72 1.46
CA SER A 70 15.87 -0.67 1.46
C SER A 70 17.03 -1.00 2.39
#